data_AF-A0A925VUG2-F1
#
_entry.id   AF-A0A925VUG2-F1
#
_cell.length_a   1.000
_cell.length_b   1.000
_cell.length_c   1.000
_cell.angle_alpha   90.00
_cell.angle_beta   90.00
_cell.angle_gamma   90.00
#
_symmetry.space_group_name_H-M   'P 1'
#
loop_
_entity.id
_entity.type
_entity.pdbx_description
1 polymer ?
#
loop_
_entity_poly.entity_id
_entity_poly.type
_entity_poly.pdbx_seq_one_letter_code
_entity_poly.pdbx_strand_id
1 'polypeptide(L)'
;MRKSYTTALILLLALGSFAAQAQMSDRYSERATPTAGQLAAADAVAITRDMTNRLHLNEGQFLKLLPLNRTRLARLRSIELECGTDEAAREAKAAELEAQYEQECSRILTPSQLSQLQLEKNPPAPAPTNGGNGVG
;
A
#
# COMPACT_ATOMS: atom_id res chain seq x y z
N MET A 1 56.77 -29.18 -2.55
CA MET A 1 57.37 -29.71 -3.79
C MET A 1 56.72 -31.03 -4.16
N ARG A 2 55.90 -31.07 -5.21
CA ARG A 2 55.83 -32.14 -6.24
C ARG A 2 54.94 -31.61 -7.39
N LYS A 3 55.43 -31.82 -8.60
CA LYS A 3 55.09 -31.12 -9.85
C LYS A 3 54.02 -31.88 -10.65
N SER A 4 53.29 -31.11 -11.45
CA SER A 4 52.32 -31.39 -12.53
C SER A 4 52.71 -32.46 -13.54
N TYR A 5 51.74 -33.00 -14.33
CA TYR A 5 51.68 -33.17 -15.81
C TYR A 5 50.29 -33.77 -16.18
N THR A 6 49.28 -33.06 -16.71
CA THR A 6 48.97 -32.70 -18.12
C THR A 6 49.07 -33.82 -19.16
N THR A 7 47.93 -34.30 -19.71
CA THR A 7 47.58 -34.51 -21.16
C THR A 7 46.28 -35.33 -21.32
N ALA A 8 45.20 -34.77 -21.89
CA ALA A 8 44.77 -34.82 -23.31
C ALA A 8 43.72 -35.94 -23.56
N LEU A 9 42.45 -35.58 -23.78
CA LEU A 9 41.84 -35.32 -25.11
C LEU A 9 41.33 -36.59 -25.81
N ILE A 10 40.03 -36.90 -25.66
CA ILE A 10 39.16 -37.57 -26.65
C ILE A 10 37.74 -37.02 -26.38
N LEU A 11 37.29 -35.91 -26.97
CA LEU A 11 36.74 -35.75 -28.32
C LEU A 11 35.95 -36.97 -28.83
N LEU A 12 34.62 -36.98 -28.61
CA LEU A 12 33.70 -37.59 -29.57
C LEU A 12 32.34 -36.88 -29.55
N LEU A 13 32.09 -36.20 -30.68
CA LEU A 13 30.86 -35.54 -31.13
C LEU A 13 29.68 -36.51 -31.27
N ALA A 14 28.48 -36.05 -30.95
CA ALA A 14 27.25 -36.24 -31.73
C ALA A 14 26.17 -35.29 -31.17
N LEU A 15 25.89 -34.17 -31.85
CA LEU A 15 24.72 -34.02 -32.72
C LEU A 15 23.39 -34.17 -31.98
N GLY A 16 22.89 -33.03 -31.50
CA GLY A 16 21.52 -32.85 -31.05
C GLY A 16 21.18 -31.37 -31.07
N SER A 17 20.78 -30.87 -32.24
CA SER A 17 20.05 -29.60 -32.38
C SER A 17 18.73 -29.66 -31.60
N PHE A 18 17.97 -28.56 -31.61
CA PHE A 18 16.65 -28.34 -30.97
C PHE A 18 16.76 -27.96 -29.48
N ALA A 19 16.34 -26.78 -29.01
CA ALA A 19 15.64 -25.68 -29.63
C ALA A 19 16.01 -24.39 -28.90
N ALA A 20 16.01 -23.27 -29.63
CA ALA A 20 15.99 -21.94 -29.03
C ALA A 20 14.82 -21.85 -28.05
N GLN A 21 15.12 -21.74 -26.75
CA GLN A 21 14.13 -21.30 -25.77
C GLN A 21 13.97 -19.78 -25.89
N ALA A 22 13.45 -19.34 -27.04
CA ALA A 22 12.66 -18.13 -27.10
C ALA A 22 11.36 -18.41 -26.34
N GLN A 23 11.44 -18.42 -25.01
CA GLN A 23 10.25 -18.42 -24.16
C GLN A 23 9.65 -17.02 -24.24
N MET A 24 8.95 -16.80 -25.34
CA MET A 24 7.87 -15.85 -25.49
C MET A 24 7.01 -15.97 -24.22
N SER A 25 7.13 -15.01 -23.31
CA SER A 25 6.28 -14.90 -22.12
C SER A 25 4.87 -14.41 -22.50
N ASP A 26 4.37 -14.79 -23.68
CA ASP A 26 2.99 -14.66 -24.12
C ASP A 26 2.19 -15.85 -23.60
N ARG A 27 2.25 -16.04 -22.29
CA ARG A 27 1.49 -17.06 -21.59
C ARG A 27 0.64 -16.39 -20.54
N TYR A 28 -0.56 -16.07 -21.02
CA TYR A 28 -1.81 -16.16 -20.28
C TYR A 28 -2.18 -15.00 -19.36
N SER A 29 -3.02 -14.14 -19.94
CA SER A 29 -4.19 -13.52 -19.32
C SER A 29 -5.19 -14.54 -18.72
N GLU A 30 -4.72 -15.59 -18.04
CA GLU A 30 -5.54 -16.43 -17.18
C GLU A 30 -5.65 -15.74 -15.83
N ARG A 31 -6.74 -14.99 -15.64
CA ARG A 31 -7.29 -14.52 -14.36
C ARG A 31 -6.37 -14.73 -13.15
N ALA A 32 -5.27 -13.98 -13.10
CA ALA A 32 -4.35 -14.06 -11.98
C ALA A 32 -5.13 -13.63 -10.76
N THR A 33 -5.32 -14.54 -9.79
CA THR A 33 -5.87 -14.17 -8.50
C THR A 33 -4.95 -13.07 -7.96
N PRO A 34 -5.47 -11.85 -7.75
CA PRO A 34 -4.62 -10.74 -7.36
C PRO A 34 -3.91 -11.11 -6.06
N THR A 35 -2.58 -11.02 -6.08
CA THR A 35 -1.75 -11.28 -4.90
C THR A 35 -2.09 -10.28 -3.79
N ALA A 36 -1.82 -10.62 -2.54
CA ALA A 36 -2.08 -9.74 -1.40
C ALA A 36 -1.42 -8.35 -1.53
N GLY A 37 -0.33 -8.24 -2.28
CA GLY A 37 0.33 -6.97 -2.61
C GLY A 37 -0.36 -6.16 -3.71
N GLN A 38 -1.01 -6.82 -4.68
CA GLN A 38 -1.82 -6.16 -5.72
C GLN A 38 -3.14 -5.63 -5.15
N LEU A 39 -3.77 -6.37 -4.23
CA LEU A 39 -4.96 -5.91 -3.50
C LEU A 39 -4.66 -4.65 -2.68
N ALA A 40 -3.59 -4.66 -1.87
CA ALA A 40 -3.19 -3.48 -1.10
C ALA A 40 -2.84 -2.26 -1.98
N ALA A 41 -2.32 -2.48 -3.19
CA ALA A 41 -2.08 -1.41 -4.15
C ALA A 41 -3.39 -0.85 -4.72
N ALA A 42 -4.37 -1.71 -5.05
CA ALA A 42 -5.68 -1.29 -5.48
C ALA A 42 -6.42 -0.50 -4.39
N ASP A 43 -6.33 -0.95 -3.15
CA ASP A 43 -6.90 -0.26 -1.99
C ASP A 43 -6.25 1.12 -1.78
N ALA A 44 -4.93 1.23 -1.91
CA ALA A 44 -4.23 2.51 -1.82
C ALA A 44 -4.68 3.47 -2.93
N VAL A 45 -4.87 2.99 -4.16
CA VAL A 45 -5.39 3.79 -5.27
C VAL A 45 -6.83 4.23 -4.99
N ALA A 46 -7.68 3.34 -4.47
CA ALA A 46 -9.06 3.67 -4.14
C ALA A 46 -9.14 4.77 -3.07
N ILE A 47 -8.37 4.65 -1.98
CA ILE A 47 -8.28 5.66 -0.92
C ILE A 47 -7.78 6.99 -1.49
N THR A 48 -6.72 6.96 -2.29
CA THR A 48 -6.15 8.21 -2.83
C THR A 48 -7.10 8.89 -3.81
N ARG A 49 -7.84 8.11 -4.62
CA ARG A 49 -8.89 8.65 -5.51
C ARG A 49 -10.04 9.27 -4.72
N ASP A 50 -10.47 8.63 -3.63
CA ASP A 50 -11.48 9.19 -2.74
C ASP A 50 -11.01 10.52 -2.14
N MET A 51 -9.77 10.58 -1.65
CA MET A 51 -9.16 11.82 -1.18
C MET A 51 -9.07 12.88 -2.28
N THR A 52 -8.75 12.51 -3.52
CA THR A 52 -8.74 13.44 -4.67
C THR A 52 -10.11 14.06 -4.89
N ASN A 53 -11.16 13.24 -4.87
CA ASN A 53 -12.51 13.72 -5.12
C ASN A 53 -12.99 14.66 -4.01
N ARG A 54 -12.67 14.35 -2.75
CA ARG A 54 -13.14 15.09 -1.58
C ARG A 54 -12.34 16.35 -1.30
N LEU A 55 -11.01 16.27 -1.40
CA LEU A 55 -10.09 17.36 -1.05
C LEU A 55 -9.63 18.16 -2.27
N HIS A 56 -10.10 17.80 -3.47
CA HIS A 56 -9.68 18.38 -4.74
C HIS A 56 -8.16 18.37 -4.90
N LEU A 57 -7.54 17.21 -4.67
CA LEU A 57 -6.09 17.07 -4.77
C LEU A 57 -5.61 17.38 -6.19
N ASN A 58 -4.51 18.10 -6.31
CA ASN A 58 -3.80 18.20 -7.57
C ASN A 58 -2.93 16.95 -7.83
N GLU A 59 -2.40 16.83 -9.05
CA GLU A 59 -1.58 15.69 -9.46
C GLU A 59 -0.35 15.47 -8.57
N GLY A 60 0.34 16.57 -8.20
CA GLY A 60 1.51 16.48 -7.32
C GLY A 60 1.17 15.96 -5.91
N GLN A 61 -0.01 16.30 -5.40
CA GLN A 61 -0.50 15.78 -4.12
C GLN A 61 -0.91 14.31 -4.23
N PHE A 62 -1.61 13.94 -5.31
CA PHE A 62 -1.99 12.56 -5.59
C PHE A 62 -0.77 11.62 -5.63
N LEU A 63 0.26 12.01 -6.40
CA LEU A 63 1.50 11.23 -6.54
C LEU A 63 2.28 11.07 -5.24
N LYS A 64 2.17 12.02 -4.29
CA LYS A 64 2.78 11.93 -2.96
C LYS A 64 1.94 11.10 -1.99
N LEU A 65 0.61 11.23 -2.03
CA LEU A 65 -0.30 10.53 -1.13
C LEU A 65 -0.45 9.05 -1.47
N LEU A 66 -0.41 8.68 -2.75
CA LEU A 66 -0.53 7.28 -3.16
C LEU A 66 0.51 6.34 -2.50
N PRO A 67 1.83 6.61 -2.56
CA PRO A 67 2.81 5.77 -1.88
C PRO A 67 2.71 5.85 -0.35
N LEU A 68 2.27 6.98 0.20
CA LEU A 68 2.02 7.13 1.63
C LEU A 68 0.87 6.21 2.08
N ASN A 69 -0.26 6.23 1.38
CA ASN A 69 -1.41 5.36 1.61
C ASN A 69 -1.05 3.88 1.49
N ARG A 70 -0.26 3.53 0.48
CA ARG A 70 0.24 2.16 0.31
C ARG A 70 1.09 1.71 1.50
N THR A 71 1.95 2.60 2.00
CA THR A 71 2.78 2.33 3.18
C THR A 71 1.93 2.15 4.43
N ARG A 72 0.94 3.02 4.65
CA ARG A 72 -0.01 2.92 5.77
C ARG A 72 -0.73 1.58 5.77
N LEU A 73 -1.31 1.17 4.63
CA LEU A 73 -2.02 -0.11 4.52
C LEU A 73 -1.10 -1.31 4.77
N ALA A 74 0.13 -1.27 4.25
CA ALA A 74 1.10 -2.33 4.51
C ALA A 74 1.45 -2.42 6.01
N ARG A 75 1.65 -1.28 6.68
CA ARG A 75 1.94 -1.24 8.12
C ARG A 75 0.77 -1.67 8.98
N LEU A 76 -0.47 -1.31 8.62
CA LEU A 76 -1.67 -1.80 9.30
C LEU A 76 -1.75 -3.33 9.26
N ARG A 77 -1.55 -3.94 8.07
CA ARG A 77 -1.49 -5.40 7.95
C ARG A 77 -0.35 -6.00 8.78
N SER A 78 0.82 -5.37 8.80
CA SER A 78 1.93 -5.84 9.66
C SER A 78 1.55 -5.81 11.14
N ILE A 79 0.89 -4.74 11.61
CA ILE A 79 0.42 -4.62 12.99
C ILE A 79 -0.59 -5.72 13.32
N GLU A 80 -1.54 -6.01 12.43
CA GLU A 80 -2.50 -7.10 12.59
C GLU A 80 -1.79 -8.46 12.75
N LEU A 81 -0.76 -8.73 11.95
CA LEU A 81 0.01 -9.97 12.01
C LEU A 81 0.91 -10.06 13.25
N GLU A 82 1.55 -8.95 13.64
CA GLU A 82 2.49 -8.89 14.76
C GLU A 82 1.79 -8.99 16.13
N CYS A 83 0.62 -8.38 16.27
CA CYS A 83 -0.09 -8.32 17.56
C CYS A 83 -0.96 -9.56 17.84
N GLY A 84 -1.29 -10.37 16.82
CA GLY A 84 -2.08 -11.58 17.02
C GLY A 84 -3.40 -11.27 17.72
N THR A 85 -3.64 -11.88 18.89
CA THR A 85 -4.86 -11.67 19.71
C THR A 85 -4.74 -10.55 20.74
N ASP A 86 -3.61 -9.87 20.83
CA ASP A 86 -3.42 -8.73 21.75
C ASP A 86 -4.04 -7.47 21.15
N GLU A 87 -5.31 -7.25 21.46
CA GLU A 87 -6.09 -6.10 20.99
C GLU A 87 -5.50 -4.77 21.49
N ALA A 88 -5.06 -4.71 22.74
CA ALA A 88 -4.52 -3.48 23.33
C ALA A 88 -3.21 -3.06 22.64
N ALA A 89 -2.32 -4.02 22.36
CA ALA A 89 -1.11 -3.75 21.59
C ALA A 89 -1.43 -3.34 20.14
N ARG A 90 -2.45 -3.94 19.52
CA ARG A 90 -2.86 -3.60 18.15
C ARG A 90 -3.39 -2.17 18.07
N GLU A 91 -4.26 -1.79 19.00
CA GLU A 91 -4.81 -0.42 19.10
C GLU A 91 -3.71 0.62 19.32
N ALA A 92 -2.78 0.36 20.25
CA ALA A 92 -1.69 1.27 20.55
C ALA A 92 -0.79 1.51 19.32
N LYS A 93 -0.38 0.44 18.62
CA LYS A 93 0.43 0.56 17.40
C LYS A 93 -0.33 1.22 16.25
N ALA A 94 -1.62 0.92 16.10
CA ALA A 94 -2.45 1.52 15.06
C ALA A 94 -2.62 3.03 15.29
N ALA A 95 -2.81 3.46 16.55
CA ALA A 95 -2.88 4.87 16.91
C ALA A 95 -1.57 5.60 16.63
N GLU A 96 -0.41 4.99 16.93
CA GLU A 96 0.90 5.55 16.60
C GLU A 96 1.09 5.71 15.08
N LEU A 97 0.75 4.67 14.32
CA LEU A 97 0.79 4.70 12.85
C LEU A 97 -0.11 5.80 12.28
N GLU A 98 -1.30 5.99 12.87
CA GLU A 98 -2.23 7.02 12.43
C GLU A 98 -1.68 8.43 12.70
N ALA A 99 -1.09 8.66 13.88
CA ALA A 99 -0.46 9.94 14.21
C ALA A 99 0.69 10.28 13.24
N GLN A 100 1.52 9.29 12.89
CA GLN A 100 2.58 9.46 11.88
C GLN A 100 1.99 9.76 10.49
N TYR A 101 0.94 9.05 10.09
CA TYR A 101 0.27 9.28 8.81
C TYR A 101 -0.34 10.69 8.71
N GLU A 102 -0.97 11.17 9.77
CA GLU A 102 -1.51 12.54 9.85
C GLU A 102 -0.40 13.59 9.72
N GLN A 103 0.73 13.36 10.39
CA GLN A 103 1.90 14.25 10.28
C GLN A 103 2.41 14.30 8.84
N GLU A 104 2.53 13.17 8.13
CA GLU A 104 2.97 13.17 6.73
C GLU A 104 1.93 13.82 5.80
N CYS A 105 0.64 13.59 6.02
CA CYS A 105 -0.43 14.29 5.31
C CYS A 105 -0.30 15.81 5.46
N SER A 106 0.08 16.29 6.65
CA SER A 106 0.24 17.72 6.92
C SER A 106 1.31 18.41 6.08
N ARG A 107 2.28 17.64 5.56
CA ARG A 107 3.35 18.13 4.69
C ARG A 107 2.95 18.18 3.22
N ILE A 108 1.89 17.47 2.83
CA ILE A 108 1.45 17.32 1.43
C ILE A 108 0.25 18.21 1.14
N LEU A 109 -0.68 18.28 2.10
CA LEU A 109 -1.95 18.98 1.96
C LEU A 109 -1.82 20.46 2.32
N THR A 110 -2.68 21.28 1.72
CA THR A 110 -2.82 22.67 2.18
C THR A 110 -3.55 22.72 3.53
N PRO A 111 -3.44 23.83 4.28
CA PRO A 111 -4.17 23.99 5.54
C PRO A 111 -5.69 23.80 5.41
N SER A 112 -6.29 24.25 4.30
CA SER A 112 -7.73 24.07 4.06
C SER A 112 -8.10 22.60 3.80
N GLN A 113 -7.31 21.88 3.01
CA GLN A 113 -7.50 20.46 2.76
C GLN A 113 -7.31 19.62 4.04
N LEU A 114 -6.35 19.98 4.90
CA LEU A 114 -6.17 19.34 6.20
C LEU A 114 -7.37 19.55 7.12
N SER A 115 -7.88 20.78 7.19
CA SER A 115 -9.06 21.08 8.00
C SER A 115 -10.28 20.29 7.55
N GLN A 116 -10.49 20.15 6.23
CA GLN A 116 -11.55 19.31 5.66
C GLN A 116 -11.37 17.84 6.06
N LEU A 117 -10.15 17.30 5.90
CA LEU A 117 -9.84 15.92 6.27
C LEU A 117 -10.09 15.64 7.77
N GLN A 118 -9.78 16.60 8.65
CA GLN A 118 -9.98 16.48 10.10
C GLN A 118 -11.46 16.54 10.51
N LEU A 119 -12.24 17.42 9.88
CA LEU A 119 -13.68 17.57 10.15
C LEU A 119 -14.44 16.26 9.86
N GLU A 120 -13.97 15.49 8.90
CA GLU A 120 -14.58 14.22 8.53
C GLU A 120 -14.19 13.08 9.48
N LYS A 121 -12.99 13.14 10.07
CA LYS A 121 -12.56 12.17 11.09
C LYS A 121 -13.29 12.37 12.42
N ASN A 122 -13.61 13.63 12.74
CA ASN A 122 -14.39 14.01 13.91
C ASN A 122 -15.64 14.79 13.46
N PRO A 123 -16.71 14.11 13.02
CA PRO A 123 -17.93 14.79 12.66
C PRO A 123 -18.41 15.64 13.84
N PRO A 124 -18.78 16.91 13.62
CA PRO A 124 -19.27 17.76 14.69
C PRO A 124 -20.48 17.09 15.35
N ALA A 125 -20.47 17.00 16.68
CA ALA A 125 -21.59 16.46 17.43
C ALA A 125 -22.90 17.16 17.00
N PRO A 126 -24.01 16.42 16.82
CA PRO A 126 -25.27 17.03 16.44
C PRO A 126 -25.64 18.12 17.46
N ALA A 127 -26.00 19.30 16.96
CA ALA A 127 -26.38 20.43 17.81
C ALA A 127 -27.49 20.01 18.79
N PRO A 128 -27.46 20.47 20.06
CA PRO A 128 -28.54 20.18 20.98
C PRO A 128 -29.84 20.75 20.41
N THR A 129 -30.82 19.88 20.17
CA THR A 129 -32.18 20.28 19.82
C THR A 129 -32.74 21.08 20.98
N ASN A 130 -32.75 22.42 20.85
CA ASN A 130 -33.48 23.30 21.75
C ASN A 130 -34.98 22.99 21.61
N GLY A 131 -35.45 22.00 22.36
CA GLY A 131 -36.86 21.76 22.64
C GLY A 131 -37.39 22.87 23.54
N GLY A 132 -37.51 24.07 22.97
CA GLY A 132 -38.22 25.18 23.58
C GLY A 132 -39.71 24.88 23.58
N ASN A 133 -40.19 24.19 24.61
CA ASN A 133 -41.61 24.10 24.91
C ASN A 133 -42.10 25.49 25.38
N GLY A 134 -42.42 26.35 24.42
CA GLY A 134 -43.24 27.52 24.65
C GLY A 134 -44.69 27.09 24.76
N VAL A 135 -45.19 26.91 25.98
CA VAL A 135 -46.63 26.87 26.26
C VAL A 135 -47.12 28.32 26.39
N GLY A 136 -47.76 28.78 25.33
CA GLY A 136 -48.62 29.97 25.33
C GLY A 136 -50.08 29.56 25.43
#